data_AF-A0A1G8UGT9-F1
#
_entry.id   AF-A0A1G8UGT9-F1
#
_cell.length_a   1.000
_cell.length_b   1.000
_cell.length_c   1.000
_cell.angle_alpha   90.00
_cell.angle_beta   90.00
_cell.angle_gamma   90.00
#
_symmetry.space_group_name_H-M   'P 1'
#
loop_
_entity.id
_entity.type
_entity.pdbx_description
1 polymer ?
#
loop_
_entity_poly.entity_id
_entity_poly.type
_entity_poly.pdbx_seq_one_letter_code
_entity_poly.pdbx_strand_id
1 'polypeptide(L)' 'MMRAPVKPAYVARYSSLFNGGELAFPCDARGRVDLDGLSERARNNYFYARALTGRAFAAPVIMAGGEGSARC' A
#
# COMPACT_ATOMS: atom_id res chain seq x y z
N MET A 1 -15.48 5.79 23.67
CA MET A 1 -14.39 6.56 23.01
C MET A 1 -14.15 5.92 21.64
N MET A 2 -14.75 6.47 20.57
CA MET A 2 -14.54 5.98 19.20
C MET A 2 -13.23 6.56 18.66
N ARG A 3 -12.21 5.70 18.52
CA ARG A 3 -10.97 6.05 17.83
C ARG A 3 -11.33 6.29 16.35
N ALA A 4 -11.17 7.53 15.88
CA ALA A 4 -11.34 7.85 14.47
C ALA A 4 -10.49 6.89 13.61
N PRO A 5 -10.96 6.46 12.43
CA PRO A 5 -10.14 5.63 11.56
C PRO A 5 -8.89 6.44 11.21
N VAL A 6 -7.75 6.03 11.75
CA VAL A 6 -6.46 6.59 11.38
C VAL A 6 -6.32 6.28 9.89
N LYS A 7 -6.51 7.29 9.04
CA LYS A 7 -6.23 7.16 7.61
C LYS A 7 -4.83 6.56 7.52
N PRO A 8 -4.60 5.52 6.70
CA PRO A 8 -3.29 4.92 6.62
C PRO A 8 -2.30 6.01 6.20
N ALA A 9 -1.49 6.45 7.16
CA ALA A 9 -0.52 7.52 6.95
C ALA A 9 0.50 7.11 5.89
N TYR A 10 0.59 5.82 5.56
CA TYR A 10 1.48 5.29 4.54
C TYR A 10 0.75 4.26 3.67
N VAL A 11 1.09 4.24 2.38
CA VAL A 11 0.59 3.24 1.44
C VAL A 11 1.76 2.63 0.68
N ALA A 12 1.77 1.30 0.60
CA ALA A 12 2.72 0.55 -0.21
C ALA A 12 2.13 0.39 -1.62
N ARG A 13 2.72 1.09 -2.59
CA ARG A 13 2.28 1.04 -3.99
C ARG A 13 3.18 0.13 -4.81
N TYR A 14 2.56 -0.86 -5.45
CA TYR A 14 3.18 -1.77 -6.41
C TYR A 14 2.72 -1.38 -7.81
N SER A 15 3.63 -0.87 -8.64
CA SER A 15 3.37 -0.56 -10.03
C SER A 15 3.67 -1.78 -10.90
N SER A 16 2.70 -2.24 -11.70
CA SER A 16 2.93 -3.29 -12.71
C SER A 16 3.82 -2.75 -13.81
N LEU A 17 4.80 -3.56 -14.23
CA LEU A 17 5.70 -3.21 -15.33
C LEU A 17 5.09 -3.53 -16.71
N PHE A 18 4.12 -4.44 -16.78
CA PHE A 18 3.60 -4.96 -18.04
C PHE A 18 2.17 -4.52 -18.37
N ASN A 19 1.32 -4.36 -17.36
CA ASN A 19 -0.14 -4.29 -17.56
C ASN A 19 -0.76 -2.95 -17.16
N GLY A 20 0.05 -1.93 -16.84
CA GLY A 20 -0.40 -0.60 -16.41
C GLY A 20 -1.18 -0.55 -15.09
N GLY A 21 -1.43 -1.70 -14.44
CA GLY A 21 -2.16 -1.77 -13.17
C GLY A 21 -1.28 -1.38 -11.98
N GLU A 22 -1.85 -0.65 -11.04
CA GLU A 22 -1.21 -0.32 -9.76
C GLU A 22 -2.00 -0.89 -8.59
N LEU A 23 -1.28 -1.44 -7.62
CA LEU A 23 -1.87 -2.00 -6.41
C LEU A 23 -1.35 -1.21 -5.21
N ALA A 24 -2.26 -0.55 -4.50
CA ALA A 24 -1.94 0.18 -3.28
C ALA A 24 -2.50 -0.58 -2.08
N PHE A 25 -1.64 -0.80 -1.09
CA PHE A 25 -2.02 -1.44 0.17
C PHE A 25 -1.73 -0.48 1.33
N PRO A 26 -2.62 -0.39 2.33
CA PRO A 26 -2.35 0.37 3.54
C PRO A 26 -1.15 -0.23 4.27
N CYS A 27 -0.21 0.61 4.67
CA CYS A 27 0.95 0.19 5.44
C CYS A 27 1.24 1.16 6.58
N ASP A 28 2.01 0.69 7.55
CA ASP A 28 2.48 1.49 8.66
C ASP A 28 3.77 2.26 8.30
N ALA A 29 4.19 3.21 9.14
CA ALA A 29 5.44 3.98 9.00
C ALA A 29 6.68 3.09 8.80
N ARG A 30 6.64 1.85 9.30
CA ARG A 30 7.70 0.86 9.13
C ARG A 30 7.63 0.07 7.80
N GLY A 31 6.71 0.42 6.90
CA GLY A 31 6.46 -0.30 5.64
C GLY A 31 5.81 -1.67 5.83
N ARG A 32 5.22 -1.93 7.01
CA ARG A 32 4.48 -3.18 7.27
C ARG A 32 3.04 -3.02 6.80
N VAL A 33 2.65 -3.84 5.83
CA VAL A 33 1.26 -3.96 5.39
C VAL A 33 0.49 -4.78 6.42
N ASP A 34 -0.60 -4.22 6.91
CA ASP A 34 -1.49 -4.93 7.83
C ASP A 34 -2.37 -5.90 7.04
N LEU A 35 -2.01 -7.19 7.06
CA LEU A 35 -2.76 -8.24 6.38
C LEU A 35 -4.08 -8.55 7.09
N ASP A 36 -4.13 -8.37 8.41
CA ASP A 36 -5.29 -8.71 9.23
C ASP A 36 -6.49 -7.83 8.87
N GLY A 37 -6.29 -6.52 8.73
CA GLY A 37 -7.29 -5.56 8.28
C GLY A 37 -7.63 -5.60 6.79
N LEU A 38 -6.93 -6.42 5.99
CA LEU A 38 -7.22 -6.59 4.56
C LEU A 38 -8.24 -7.70 4.33
N SER A 39 -9.15 -7.47 3.37
CA SER A 39 -10.01 -8.53 2.84
C SER A 39 -9.21 -9.61 2.12
N GLU A 40 -9.77 -10.82 2.04
CA GLU A 40 -9.13 -11.99 1.41
C GLU A 40 -8.62 -11.71 0.00
N ARG A 41 -9.42 -11.03 -0.82
CA ARG A 41 -9.03 -10.62 -2.18
C ARG A 41 -7.80 -9.71 -2.17
N ALA A 42 -7.73 -8.76 -1.23
CA ALA A 42 -6.62 -7.83 -1.13
C ALA A 42 -5.35 -8.53 -0.60
N ARG A 43 -5.48 -9.45 0.35
CA ARG A 43 -4.36 -10.32 0.80
C ARG A 43 -3.79 -11.12 -0.38
N ASN A 44 -4.64 -11.76 -1.17
CA ASN A 44 -4.20 -12.55 -2.32
C ASN A 44 -3.47 -11.69 -3.35
N ASN A 45 -3.97 -10.48 -3.59
CA ASN A 45 -3.35 -9.52 -4.51
C ASN A 45 -2.01 -9.00 -3.98
N TYR A 46 -1.88 -8.80 -2.66
CA TYR A 46 -0.62 -8.45 -2.02
C TYR A 46 0.43 -9.56 -2.18
N PHE A 47 0.06 -10.82 -1.91
CA PHE A 47 0.97 -11.94 -2.10
C PHE A 47 1.39 -12.09 -3.56
N TYR A 48 0.46 -11.89 -4.50
CA TYR A 48 0.76 -11.90 -5.93
C TYR A 48 1.77 -10.80 -6.31
N ALA A 49 1.52 -9.55 -5.90
CA ALA A 49 2.42 -8.43 -6.17
C ALA A 49 3.81 -8.63 -5.53
N ARG A 50 3.85 -9.16 -4.29
CA ARG A 50 5.09 -9.43 -3.56
C ARG A 50 5.90 -10.56 -4.17
N ALA A 51 5.26 -11.65 -4.61
CA ALA A 51 5.93 -12.77 -5.26
C ALA A 51 6.52 -12.38 -6.62
N LEU A 52 5.90 -11.40 -7.30
CA LEU A 52 6.32 -10.92 -8.61
C LEU A 52 7.06 -9.58 -8.57
N THR A 53 7.42 -9.09 -7.38
CA THR A 53 8.26 -7.89 -7.22
C THR A 53 9.65 -8.15 -7.82
N GLY A 54 10.13 -7.21 -8.64
CA GLY A 54 11.38 -7.34 -9.41
C GLY A 54 11.26 -8.22 -10.66
N ARG A 55 10.07 -8.79 -10.94
CA ARG A 55 9.80 -9.59 -12.14
C ARG A 55 8.72 -8.93 -13.00
N ALA A 56 7.53 -8.75 -12.43
CA ALA A 56 6.37 -8.15 -13.09
C ALA A 56 5.83 -6.90 -12.38
N PHE A 57 6.24 -6.68 -11.13
CA PHE A 57 5.96 -5.47 -10.38
C PHE A 57 7.27 -4.79 -10.00
N ALA A 58 7.28 -3.46 -9.98
CA ALA A 58 8.38 -2.68 -9.43
C ALA A 58 8.48 -2.89 -7.91
N ALA A 59 9.63 -2.49 -7.33
CA ALA A 59 9.77 -2.44 -5.88
C ALA A 59 8.68 -1.56 -5.26
N PRO A 60 8.10 -1.96 -4.11
CA PRO A 60 7.02 -1.20 -3.50
C PRO A 60 7.52 0.18 -3.08
N VAL A 61 6.81 1.21 -3.51
CA VAL A 61 7.08 2.58 -3.09
C VAL A 61 6.16 2.91 -1.93
N ILE A 62 6.76 3.25 -0.78
CA ILE A 62 6.01 3.69 0.39
C ILE A 62 5.75 5.19 0.25
N MET A 63 4.48 5.56 0.07
CA MET A 63 4.08 6.96 0.02
C MET A 63 3.40 7.33 1.32
N ALA A 64 3.83 8.43 1.94
CA ALA A 64 3.07 9.02 3.03
C ALA A 64 1.79 9.62 2.44
N GLY A 65 0.62 9.23 2.96
CA GLY A 65 -0.66 9.88 2.67
C GLY A 65 -0.64 11.25 3.33
N GLY A 66 -0.03 12.22 2.64
CA GLY A 66 0.26 13.54 3.18
C GLY A 66 -1.01 14.25 3.66
N GLU A 67 -1.11 14.44 4.98
CA GLU A 67 -1.72 15.64 5.54
C GLU A 67 -0.59 16.68 5.66
N GLY A 68 -0.35 17.41 4.58
CA GLY A 68 0.82 18.27 4.45
C GLY A 68 0.72 19.23 3.28
N SER A 69 -0.46 19.82 3.08
CA SER A 69 -0.61 21.00 2.23
C SER A 69 -1.39 22.08 3.00
N ALA A 70 -0.85 22.49 4.15
CA ALA A 70 -1.02 23.87 4.58
C ALA A 70 -0.09 24.70 3.67
N ARG A 71 -0.63 25.11 2.51
CA ARG A 71 -0.03 26.19 1.72
C ARG A 71 -0.15 27.47 2.55
N CYS A 72 0.97 28.16 2.74
CA CYS A 72 1.03 29.52 3.27
C CYS A 72 0.37 30.51 2.30
#